data_AF-A0AAE3XF25-F1
#
_entry.id   AF-A0AAE3XF25-F1
#
_cell.length_a   1.000
_cell.length_b   1.000
_cell.length_c   1.000
_cell.angle_alpha   90.00
_cell.angle_beta   90.00
_cell.angle_gamma   90.00
#
_symmetry.space_group_name_H-M   'P 1'
#
loop_
_entity.id
_entity.type
_entity.pdbx_description
1 polymer ?
#
loop_
_entity_poly.entity_id
_entity_poly.type
_entity_poly.pdbx_seq_one_letter_code
_entity_poly.pdbx_strand_id
1 'polypeptide(L)'
;MLEPRYEVNPDVLVTDLNDELALLDPRTSRMYTLNAVGRAIWKALSAGGAREEQLVHVVTQEFDVAASQAQTDLGTLLNDLLGEGLVRRRP
;
A
#
# COMPACT_ATOMS: atom_id res chain seq x y z
N MET A 1 10.72 -20.22 -3.61
CA MET A 1 10.59 -18.96 -4.37
C MET A 1 10.56 -17.84 -3.35
N LEU A 2 11.40 -16.82 -3.48
CA LEU A 2 11.33 -15.66 -2.58
C LEU A 2 10.19 -14.77 -3.10
N GLU A 3 9.21 -14.50 -2.25
CA GLU A 3 8.16 -13.53 -2.61
C GLU A 3 8.77 -12.13 -2.71
N PRO A 4 8.29 -11.32 -3.68
CA PRO A 4 8.77 -9.96 -3.85
C PRO A 4 8.43 -9.09 -2.64
N ARG A 5 9.31 -8.13 -2.35
CA ARG A 5 9.01 -7.07 -1.38
C ARG A 5 8.52 -5.84 -2.12
N TYR A 6 7.54 -5.17 -1.54
CA TYR A 6 7.06 -3.89 -2.01
C TYR A 6 7.53 -2.81 -1.05
N GLU A 7 7.88 -1.64 -1.58
CA GLU A 7 8.26 -0.47 -0.80
C GLU A 7 7.58 0.76 -1.39
N VAL A 8 7.31 1.76 -0.55
CA VAL A 8 6.80 3.05 -1.04
C VAL A 8 7.84 3.75 -1.89
N ASN A 9 7.37 4.48 -2.90
CA ASN A 9 8.22 5.38 -3.64
C ASN A 9 8.58 6.58 -2.74
N PRO A 10 9.87 6.84 -2.45
CA PRO A 10 10.28 7.93 -1.55
C PRO A 10 9.98 9.33 -2.10
N ASP A 11 9.71 9.44 -3.40
CA ASP A 11 9.37 10.71 -4.05
C ASP A 11 7.89 11.09 -3.86
N VAL A 12 7.05 10.17 -3.35
CA VAL A 12 5.64 10.42 -3.09
C VAL A 12 5.48 11.19 -1.79
N LEU A 13 4.78 12.32 -1.85
CA LEU A 13 4.46 13.12 -0.69
C LEU A 13 3.20 12.56 -0.03
N VAL A 14 3.23 12.46 1.29
CA VAL A 14 2.17 11.82 2.09
C VAL A 14 1.59 12.84 3.06
N THR A 15 0.28 13.01 3.03
CA THR A 15 -0.46 13.87 3.96
C THR A 15 -1.52 13.04 4.67
N ASP A 16 -1.46 13.03 6.00
CA ASP A 16 -2.48 12.35 6.82
C ASP A 16 -3.70 13.26 6.98
N LEU A 17 -4.85 12.79 6.49
CA LEU A 17 -6.12 13.49 6.52
C LEU A 17 -7.09 12.80 7.48
N ASN A 18 -6.65 12.54 8.73
CA ASN A 18 -7.41 11.90 9.82
C ASN A 18 -8.03 10.53 9.48
N ASP A 19 -9.06 10.51 8.63
CA ASP A 19 -9.79 9.35 8.14
C ASP A 19 -9.12 8.71 6.90
N GLU A 20 -8.43 9.51 6.08
CA GLU A 20 -7.79 9.08 4.84
C GLU A 20 -6.30 9.41 4.80
N LEU A 21 -5.57 8.78 3.88
CA LEU A 21 -4.19 9.12 3.57
C LEU A 21 -4.08 9.67 2.15
N ALA A 22 -3.72 10.94 2.00
CA ALA A 22 -3.49 11.54 0.69
C ALA A 22 -2.06 11.30 0.23
N LEU A 23 -1.91 10.83 -1.00
CA LEU A 23 -0.66 10.61 -1.69
C LEU A 23 -0.57 11.56 -2.87
N LEU A 24 0.47 12.37 -2.91
CA LEU A 24 0.76 13.28 -4.02
C LEU A 24 2.03 12.81 -4.73
N ASP A 25 1.91 12.45 -6.00
CA ASP A 25 3.08 12.24 -6.86
C ASP A 25 3.45 13.58 -7.51
N PRO A 26 4.55 14.23 -7.07
CA PRO A 26 4.96 15.53 -7.60
C PRO A 26 5.40 15.46 -9.06
N ARG A 27 5.76 14.28 -9.57
CA ARG A 27 6.23 14.11 -10.96
C ARG A 27 5.07 14.19 -11.95
N THR A 28 3.92 13.66 -11.56
CA THR A 28 2.70 13.65 -12.38
C THR A 28 1.69 14.72 -11.95
N SER A 29 1.94 15.37 -10.81
CA SER A 29 0.99 16.30 -10.15
C SER A 29 -0.37 15.64 -9.87
N ARG A 30 -0.40 14.31 -9.71
CA ARG A 30 -1.61 13.56 -9.38
C ARG A 30 -1.70 13.32 -7.88
N MET A 31 -2.90 13.46 -7.37
CA MET A 31 -3.23 13.19 -5.97
C MET A 31 -4.19 12.00 -5.90
N TYR A 32 -3.89 11.08 -5.00
CA TYR A 32 -4.69 9.90 -4.69
C TYR A 32 -5.05 9.95 -3.21
N THR A 33 -6.16 9.33 -2.85
CA THR A 33 -6.51 9.11 -1.45
C THR A 33 -6.62 7.63 -1.19
N LEU A 34 -6.11 7.20 -0.04
CA LEU A 34 -6.25 5.84 0.44
C LEU A 34 -7.26 5.83 1.58
N ASN A 35 -8.14 4.84 1.53
CA ASN A 35 -9.03 4.49 2.64
C ASN A 35 -8.22 3.91 3.82
N ALA A 36 -8.91 3.53 4.90
CA ALA A 36 -8.29 2.97 6.09
C ALA A 36 -7.39 1.74 5.81
N VAL A 37 -7.85 0.82 4.95
CA VAL A 37 -7.09 -0.38 4.56
C VAL A 37 -5.82 0.00 3.79
N GLY A 38 -5.95 0.87 2.78
CA GLY A 38 -4.82 1.36 2.01
C GLY A 38 -3.83 2.13 2.88
N ARG A 39 -4.30 2.91 3.86
CA ARG A 39 -3.45 3.61 4.84
C ARG A 39 -2.65 2.63 5.69
N ALA A 40 -3.26 1.55 6.17
CA ALA A 40 -2.56 0.52 6.94
C ALA A 40 -1.46 -0.16 6.10
N ILE A 41 -1.79 -0.52 4.86
CA ILE A 41 -0.84 -1.10 3.90
C ILE A 41 0.31 -0.12 3.62
N TRP A 42 0.00 1.15 3.34
CA TRP A 42 1.00 2.19 3.07
C TRP A 42 1.96 2.37 4.24
N LYS A 43 1.45 2.39 5.49
CA LYS A 43 2.29 2.47 6.69
C LYS A 43 3.22 1.26 6.81
N ALA A 44 2.72 0.05 6.57
CA ALA A 44 3.53 -1.16 6.58
C ALA A 44 4.63 -1.14 5.51
N LEU A 45 4.30 -0.68 4.29
CA LEU A 45 5.27 -0.51 3.20
C LEU A 45 6.32 0.58 3.50
N SER A 46 5.92 1.66 4.17
CA SER A 46 6.81 2.77 4.54
C SER A 46 7.83 2.37 5.61
N ALA A 47 7.55 1.32 6.41
CA ALA A 47 8.41 0.83 7.49
C ALA A 47 9.60 -0.03 6.99
N GLY A 48 10.07 0.18 5.77
CA GLY A 48 11.18 -0.58 5.17
C GLY A 48 10.75 -1.70 4.22
N GLY A 49 9.52 -1.64 3.72
CA GLY A 49 8.96 -2.55 2.72
C GLY A 49 8.48 -3.89 3.30
N ALA A 50 7.44 -4.44 2.70
CA ALA A 50 6.77 -5.65 3.17
C ALA A 50 6.46 -6.61 2.02
N ARG A 51 6.31 -7.90 2.36
CA ARG A 51 5.79 -8.93 1.45
C ARG A 51 4.27 -8.94 1.49
N GLU A 52 3.67 -9.50 0.45
CA GLU A 52 2.22 -9.61 0.32
C GLU A 52 1.58 -10.32 1.52
N GLU A 53 2.12 -11.46 1.95
CA GLU A 53 1.64 -12.19 3.14
C GLU A 53 1.63 -11.33 4.42
N GLN A 54 2.63 -10.46 4.59
CA GLN A 54 2.71 -9.58 5.76
C GLN A 54 1.64 -8.50 5.70
N LEU A 55 1.35 -7.96 4.51
CA LEU A 55 0.31 -6.97 4.31
C LEU A 55 -1.08 -7.58 4.51
N VAL A 56 -1.31 -8.80 4.02
CA VAL A 56 -2.55 -9.56 4.29
C VAL A 56 -2.72 -9.74 5.80
N HIS A 57 -1.66 -10.11 6.51
CA HIS A 57 -1.72 -10.25 7.96
C HIS A 57 -2.10 -8.93 8.65
N VAL A 58 -1.49 -7.80 8.27
CA VAL A 58 -1.85 -6.47 8.80
C VAL A 58 -3.35 -6.19 8.60
N VAL A 59 -3.86 -6.39 7.38
CA VAL A 59 -5.25 -6.08 7.05
C VAL A 59 -6.23 -7.00 7.81
N THR A 60 -5.96 -8.31 7.84
CA THR A 60 -6.83 -9.27 8.53
C THR A 60 -6.87 -9.06 10.05
N GLN A 61 -5.77 -8.60 10.65
CA GLN A 61 -5.73 -8.28 12.08
C GLN A 61 -6.43 -6.96 12.43
N GLU A 62 -6.36 -5.95 11.55
CA GLU A 62 -6.88 -4.62 11.83
C GLU A 62 -8.36 -4.43 11.43
N PHE A 63 -8.83 -5.15 10.40
CA PHE A 63 -10.15 -4.91 9.79
C PHE A 63 -11.15 -6.09 9.90
N ASP A 64 -10.81 -7.17 10.61
CA ASP A 64 -11.66 -8.36 10.79
C ASP A 64 -12.27 -8.90 9.48
N VAL A 65 -11.43 -9.01 8.45
CA VAL A 65 -11.79 -9.54 7.13
C VAL A 65 -11.17 -10.92 6.89
N ALA A 66 -11.81 -11.72 6.03
CA ALA A 66 -11.26 -13.01 5.62
C ALA A 66 -9.95 -12.83 4.82
N ALA A 67 -8.98 -13.72 5.05
CA ALA A 67 -7.67 -13.64 4.39
C ALA A 67 -7.75 -13.70 2.85
N SER A 68 -8.67 -14.48 2.30
CA SER A 68 -8.89 -14.57 0.84
C SER A 68 -9.42 -13.26 0.23
N GLN A 69 -10.29 -12.56 0.97
CA GLN A 69 -10.78 -11.24 0.56
C GLN A 69 -9.65 -10.21 0.65
N ALA A 70 -8.92 -10.20 1.77
CA ALA A 70 -7.77 -9.31 1.97
C ALA A 70 -6.70 -9.51 0.89
N GLN A 71 -6.41 -10.74 0.48
CA GLN A 71 -5.48 -11.05 -0.61
C GLN A 71 -5.93 -10.45 -1.95
N THR A 72 -7.20 -10.62 -2.30
CA THR A 72 -7.75 -10.12 -3.56
C THR A 72 -7.73 -8.58 -3.61
N ASP A 73 -8.15 -7.94 -2.51
CA ASP A 73 -8.19 -6.49 -2.39
C ASP A 73 -6.77 -5.90 -2.36
N LEU A 74 -5.86 -6.54 -1.63
CA LEU A 74 -4.44 -6.16 -1.60
C LEU A 74 -3.79 -6.29 -2.97
N GLY A 75 -4.05 -7.38 -3.71
CA GLY A 75 -3.50 -7.58 -5.04
C GLY A 75 -3.93 -6.48 -6.01
N THR A 76 -5.22 -6.10 -5.96
CA THR A 76 -5.75 -4.98 -6.75
C THR A 76 -5.09 -3.67 -6.37
N LEU A 77 -5.03 -3.35 -5.08
CA LEU A 77 -4.41 -2.11 -4.58
C LEU A 77 -2.92 -2.03 -4.94
N LEU A 78 -2.14 -3.10 -4.73
CA LEU A 78 -0.72 -3.13 -5.07
C LEU A 78 -0.52 -2.93 -6.56
N ASN A 79 -1.34 -3.55 -7.41
CA ASN A 79 -1.25 -3.38 -8.85
C ASN A 79 -1.53 -1.93 -9.27
N ASP A 80 -2.54 -1.28 -8.69
CA ASP A 80 -2.85 0.12 -8.95
C ASP A 80 -1.72 1.05 -8.49
N LEU A 81 -1.19 0.84 -7.28
CA LEU A 81 -0.07 1.61 -6.75
C LEU A 81 1.21 1.42 -7.58
N LEU A 82 1.47 0.22 -8.09
CA LEU A 82 2.59 -0.07 -8.98
C LEU A 82 2.41 0.60 -10.34
N GLY A 83 1.19 0.53 -10.90
CA GLY A 83 0.83 1.14 -12.18
C GLY A 83 0.99 2.66 -12.17
N GLU A 84 0.60 3.31 -11.07
CA GLU A 84 0.79 4.75 -10.87
C GLU A 84 2.21 5.11 -10.37
N GLY A 85 3.07 4.13 -10.13
CA GLY A 85 4.46 4.34 -9.70
C GLY A 85 4.60 4.89 -8.27
N LEU A 86 3.59 4.69 -7.42
CA LEU A 86 3.54 5.11 -6.03
C LEU A 86 4.26 4.13 -5.10
N VAL A 87 4.34 2.86 -5.50
CA VAL A 87 5.13 1.82 -4.84
C VAL A 87 6.06 1.17 -5.87
N ARG A 88 7.11 0.50 -5.40
CA ARG A 88 8.10 -0.17 -6.23
C ARG A 88 8.31 -1.60 -5.73
N ARG A 89 8.54 -2.52 -6.67
CA ARG A 89 8.87 -3.91 -6.37
C ARG A 89 10.38 -4.07 -6.23
N ARG A 90 10.82 -4.67 -5.13
CA ARG A 90 12.21 -5.11 -4.90
C ARG A 90 12.34 -6.61 -5.16
N PRO A 91 13.40 -7.03 -5.88
CA PRO A 91 13.74 -8.44 -6.06
C PRO A 91 14.20 -9.09 -4.76
#